data_AF-A0A8C5ELR1-F1
#
_entry.id   AF-A0A8C5ELR1-F1
#
_cell.length_a   1.000
_cell.length_b   1.000
_cell.length_c   1.000
_cell.angle_alpha   90.00
_cell.angle_beta   90.00
_cell.angle_gamma   90.00
#
_symmetry.space_group_name_H-M   'P 1'
#
loop_
_entity.id
_entity.type
_entity.pdbx_description
1 polymer ?
#
loop_
_entity_poly.entity_id
_entity_poly.type
_entity_poly.pdbx_seq_one_letter_code
_entity_poly.pdbx_strand_id
1 'polypeptide(L)'
;MALNVVLSVGVLLLFTPGSRSSEGGTLVPISLTVENDLLNLTPESHTLSVVEGGVLLGALRRLQETQNYFTFTVKENPDFGVWLDSVNGVAGNDVDGTYWELLTESSGEYTRLEVGVGCYVPKPGEHIILRFTSWKTQQ
;
A
#
# COMPACT_ATOMS: atom_id res chain seq x y z
N MET A 1 21.39 -33.80 62.69
CA MET A 1 20.75 -32.66 61.97
C MET A 1 20.96 -32.95 60.49
N ALA A 2 19.92 -33.41 59.79
CA ALA A 2 20.01 -33.81 58.38
C ALA A 2 19.81 -32.57 57.49
N LEU A 3 20.72 -32.35 56.53
CA LEU A 3 20.61 -31.27 55.56
C LEU A 3 20.21 -31.88 54.21
N ASN A 4 18.95 -31.66 53.82
CA ASN A 4 18.48 -31.88 52.45
C ASN A 4 18.89 -30.66 51.62
N VAL A 5 19.48 -30.86 50.44
CA VAL A 5 19.56 -29.83 49.41
C VAL A 5 19.05 -30.41 48.10
N VAL A 6 18.08 -29.67 47.55
CA VAL A 6 17.21 -29.99 46.42
C VAL A 6 17.98 -29.86 45.10
N LEU A 7 17.85 -30.85 44.22
CA LEU A 7 18.33 -30.75 42.82
C LEU A 7 17.38 -29.83 42.04
N SER A 8 17.83 -28.63 41.68
CA SER A 8 17.13 -27.74 40.75
C SER A 8 17.49 -28.13 39.31
N VAL A 9 16.54 -28.71 38.59
CA VAL A 9 16.68 -28.95 37.14
C VAL A 9 16.42 -27.62 36.41
N GLY A 10 17.49 -26.95 36.01
CA GLY A 10 17.41 -25.79 35.11
C GLY A 10 17.06 -26.25 33.70
N VAL A 11 15.83 -26.01 33.27
CA VAL A 11 15.43 -26.13 31.86
C VAL A 11 16.03 -24.94 31.11
N LEU A 12 17.11 -25.16 30.36
CA LEU A 12 17.61 -24.20 29.38
C LEU A 12 16.59 -24.15 28.23
N LEU A 13 15.74 -23.13 28.21
CA LEU A 13 14.98 -22.77 27.03
C LEU A 13 15.95 -22.25 25.98
N LEU A 14 16.41 -23.14 25.11
CA LEU A 14 17.05 -22.78 23.85
C LEU A 14 16.02 -22.03 23.03
N PHE A 15 16.03 -20.70 23.12
CA PHE A 15 15.45 -19.85 22.09
C PHE A 15 16.29 -20.10 20.84
N THR A 16 15.86 -21.07 20.03
CA THR A 16 16.23 -21.03 18.63
C THR A 16 15.74 -19.67 18.14
N PRO A 17 16.59 -18.83 17.53
CA PRO A 17 16.07 -17.75 16.72
C PRO A 17 15.19 -18.46 15.70
N GLY A 18 13.87 -18.38 15.90
CA GLY A 18 12.93 -18.79 14.88
C GLY A 18 13.39 -18.06 13.63
N SER A 19 13.89 -18.80 12.67
CA SER A 19 14.10 -18.29 11.33
C SER A 19 12.75 -17.69 10.98
N ARG A 20 12.67 -16.35 10.99
CA ARG A 20 11.52 -15.63 10.45
C ARG A 20 11.45 -16.18 9.04
N SER A 21 10.50 -17.06 8.78
CA SER A 21 10.13 -17.45 7.43
C SER A 21 10.07 -16.13 6.70
N SER A 22 10.88 -15.94 5.66
CA SER A 22 10.61 -14.83 4.79
C SER A 22 9.18 -15.08 4.33
N GLU A 23 8.22 -14.28 4.81
CA GLU A 23 6.89 -14.14 4.19
C GLU A 23 7.05 -13.49 2.80
N GLY A 24 8.10 -13.85 2.07
CA GLY A 24 8.45 -13.39 0.75
C GLY A 24 7.76 -14.31 -0.22
N GLY A 25 6.45 -14.13 -0.37
CA GLY A 25 5.77 -14.64 -1.56
C GLY A 25 6.40 -14.01 -2.81
N THR A 26 6.19 -14.64 -3.96
CA THR A 26 6.69 -14.17 -5.25
C THR A 26 6.30 -12.72 -5.47
N LEU A 27 7.27 -11.85 -5.77
CA LEU A 27 6.98 -10.47 -6.16
C LEU A 27 6.62 -10.43 -7.65
N VAL A 28 5.48 -9.83 -7.97
CA VAL A 28 5.03 -9.59 -9.35
C VAL A 28 5.12 -8.09 -9.65
N PRO A 29 5.63 -7.71 -10.85
CA PRO A 29 5.79 -6.31 -11.21
C PRO A 29 4.45 -5.70 -11.59
N ILE A 30 4.26 -4.43 -11.24
CA ILE A 30 3.17 -3.56 -11.72
C ILE A 30 3.73 -2.16 -11.99
N SER A 31 3.03 -1.37 -12.79
CA SER A 31 3.34 0.05 -13.00
C SER A 31 2.34 0.94 -12.29
N LEU A 32 2.79 2.13 -11.91
CA LEU A 32 1.98 3.17 -11.30
C LEU A 32 2.22 4.49 -12.02
N THR A 33 1.16 5.21 -12.34
CA THR A 33 1.24 6.62 -12.73
C THR A 33 0.49 7.48 -11.71
N VAL A 34 1.12 8.56 -11.28
CA VAL A 34 0.51 9.60 -10.44
C VAL A 34 0.20 10.79 -11.34
N GLU A 35 -1.08 11.14 -11.41
CA GLU A 35 -1.59 12.23 -12.22
C GLU A 35 -2.32 13.23 -11.35
N ASN A 36 -2.27 14.50 -11.73
CA ASN A 36 -3.07 15.55 -11.12
C ASN A 36 -3.85 16.23 -12.22
N ASP A 37 -5.17 16.06 -12.26
CA ASP A 37 -6.01 16.66 -13.29
C ASP A 37 -6.41 18.10 -12.95
N LEU A 38 -6.17 18.51 -11.70
CA LEU A 38 -6.50 19.85 -11.20
C LEU A 38 -5.33 20.82 -11.30
N LEU A 39 -4.11 20.30 -11.36
CA LEU A 39 -2.87 21.05 -11.54
C LEU A 39 -2.20 20.52 -12.79
N ASN A 40 -1.82 21.37 -13.76
CA ASN A 40 -1.13 20.97 -14.99
C ASN A 40 0.31 20.47 -14.74
N LEU A 41 0.46 19.42 -13.95
CA LEU A 41 1.70 18.77 -13.60
C LEU A 41 1.97 17.63 -14.58
N THR A 42 3.24 17.39 -14.87
CA THR A 42 3.64 16.23 -15.66
C THR A 42 3.38 14.95 -14.84
N PRO A 43 2.69 13.94 -15.40
CA PRO A 43 2.51 12.66 -14.74
C PRO A 43 3.83 12.01 -14.31
N GLU A 44 3.84 11.39 -13.13
CA GLU A 44 5.00 10.68 -12.59
C GLU A 44 4.78 9.17 -12.66
N SER A 45 5.68 8.46 -13.33
CA SER A 45 5.60 7.00 -13.45
C SER A 45 6.60 6.28 -12.55
N HIS A 46 6.14 5.20 -11.93
CA HIS A 46 6.92 4.37 -11.03
C HIS A 46 6.75 2.90 -11.39
N THR A 47 7.81 2.12 -11.15
CA THR A 47 7.74 0.66 -11.13
C THR A 47 7.70 0.20 -9.68
N LEU A 48 6.77 -0.69 -9.37
CA LEU A 48 6.57 -1.27 -8.06
C LEU A 48 6.40 -2.78 -8.17
N SER A 49 6.42 -3.44 -7.03
CA SER A 49 6.13 -4.87 -6.95
C SER A 49 5.18 -5.16 -5.81
N VAL A 50 4.26 -6.08 -6.07
CA VAL A 50 3.32 -6.61 -5.08
C VAL A 50 3.62 -8.08 -4.87
N VAL A 51 3.44 -8.58 -3.65
CA VAL A 51 3.47 -10.04 -3.44
C VAL A 51 2.28 -10.63 -4.20
N GLU A 52 2.46 -11.78 -4.84
CA GLU A 52 1.40 -12.49 -5.54
C GLU A 52 0.19 -12.71 -4.61
N GLY A 53 -0.99 -12.25 -5.03
CA GLY A 53 -2.21 -12.23 -4.22
C GLY A 53 -2.29 -11.14 -3.15
N GLY A 54 -1.25 -10.32 -3.01
CA GLY A 54 -1.19 -9.18 -2.09
C GLY A 54 -1.93 -7.95 -2.62
N VAL A 55 -2.27 -7.03 -1.71
CA VAL A 55 -3.05 -5.84 -2.02
C VAL A 55 -2.19 -4.64 -2.43
N LEU A 56 -2.78 -3.70 -3.17
CA LEU A 56 -2.13 -2.48 -3.66
C LEU A 56 -1.48 -1.66 -2.54
N LEU A 57 -2.10 -1.58 -1.36
CA LEU A 57 -1.52 -0.90 -0.19
C LEU A 57 -0.14 -1.45 0.17
N GLY A 58 0.07 -2.76 0.06
CA GLY A 58 1.37 -3.37 0.28
C GLY A 58 2.41 -2.95 -0.76
N ALA A 59 2.00 -2.76 -2.01
CA ALA A 59 2.89 -2.29 -3.08
C ALA A 59 3.29 -0.82 -2.84
N LEU A 60 2.33 0.04 -2.49
CA LEU A 60 2.58 1.46 -2.18
C LEU A 60 3.51 1.64 -0.98
N ARG A 61 3.33 0.84 0.09
CA ARG A 61 4.24 0.87 1.26
C ARG A 61 5.68 0.56 0.88
N ARG A 62 5.91 -0.49 0.08
CA ARG A 62 7.24 -0.84 -0.43
C ARG A 62 7.82 0.24 -1.34
N LEU A 63 6.98 0.88 -2.16
CA LEU A 63 7.41 1.99 -3.00
C LEU A 63 7.91 3.16 -2.16
N GLN A 64 7.15 3.58 -1.15
CA GLN A 64 7.55 4.65 -0.23
C GLN A 64 8.82 4.29 0.59
N GLU A 65 8.98 3.02 1.00
CA GLU A 65 10.18 2.54 1.70
C GLU A 65 11.44 2.58 0.83
N THR A 66 11.30 2.46 -0.49
CA THR A 66 12.42 2.35 -1.44
C THR A 66 12.69 3.62 -2.23
N GLN A 67 11.69 4.49 -2.40
CA GLN A 67 11.78 5.74 -3.14
C GLN A 67 11.42 6.91 -2.21
N ASN A 68 12.45 7.56 -1.65
CA ASN A 68 12.30 8.64 -0.66
C ASN A 68 11.47 9.86 -1.15
N TYR A 69 11.31 10.03 -2.46
CA TYR A 69 10.52 11.12 -3.05
C TYR A 69 9.05 10.75 -3.23
N PHE A 70 8.70 9.45 -3.24
CA PHE A 70 7.32 9.01 -3.27
C PHE A 70 6.78 8.94 -1.84
N THR A 71 5.75 9.73 -1.55
CA THR A 71 5.08 9.72 -0.25
C THR A 71 3.59 9.56 -0.42
N PHE A 72 2.94 8.85 0.49
CA PHE A 72 1.50 8.75 0.55
C PHE A 72 1.01 8.58 1.97
N THR A 73 -0.23 9.01 2.22
CA THR A 73 -0.93 8.74 3.47
C THR A 73 -2.24 8.03 3.20
N VAL A 74 -2.71 7.31 4.20
CA VAL A 74 -4.03 6.68 4.19
C VAL A 74 -4.81 7.10 5.43
N LYS A 75 -6.13 7.09 5.33
CA LYS A 75 -7.03 7.22 6.47
C LYS A 75 -7.81 5.92 6.64
N GLU A 76 -8.09 5.59 7.90
CA GLU A 76 -8.99 4.51 8.25
C GLU A 76 -10.41 5.06 8.45
N ASN A 77 -11.38 4.33 7.92
CA ASN A 77 -12.78 4.57 8.15
C ASN A 77 -13.45 3.30 8.66
N PRO A 78 -14.32 3.41 9.69
CA PRO A 78 -14.94 2.25 10.31
C PRO A 78 -15.87 1.46 9.37
N ASP A 79 -16.44 2.12 8.37
CA ASP A 79 -17.44 1.53 7.48
C ASP A 79 -16.82 1.05 6.15
N PHE A 80 -15.77 1.70 5.68
CA PHE A 80 -15.18 1.48 4.35
C PHE A 80 -13.73 0.98 4.38
N GLY A 81 -13.09 0.94 5.55
CA GLY A 81 -11.70 0.53 5.70
C GLY A 81 -10.70 1.62 5.30
N VAL A 82 -9.57 1.19 4.71
CA VAL A 82 -8.44 2.07 4.38
C VAL A 82 -8.63 2.69 3.00
N TRP A 83 -8.60 4.02 2.91
CA TRP A 83 -8.54 4.74 1.64
C TRP A 83 -7.31 5.64 1.53
N LEU A 84 -6.96 5.97 0.29
CA LEU A 84 -5.85 6.84 -0.05
C LEU A 84 -6.21 8.30 0.25
N ASP A 85 -5.39 8.97 1.05
CA ASP A 85 -5.64 10.32 1.55
C ASP A 85 -4.77 11.37 0.85
N SER A 86 -3.47 11.12 0.76
CA SER A 86 -2.54 11.99 0.02
C SER A 86 -1.50 11.20 -0.77
N VAL A 87 -1.00 11.81 -1.83
CA VAL A 87 0.19 11.35 -2.58
C VAL A 87 1.07 12.58 -2.86
N ASN A 88 2.38 12.45 -2.64
CA ASN A 88 3.40 13.48 -2.85
C ASN A 88 3.02 14.85 -2.24
N GLY A 89 2.43 14.81 -1.03
CA GLY A 89 2.02 16.01 -0.28
C GLY A 89 0.69 16.63 -0.69
N VAL A 90 -0.02 16.10 -1.69
CA VAL A 90 -1.33 16.58 -2.12
C VAL A 90 -2.42 15.71 -1.51
N ALA A 91 -3.21 16.28 -0.59
CA ALA A 91 -4.29 15.59 0.11
C ALA A 91 -5.66 15.88 -0.50
N GLY A 92 -6.58 14.90 -0.41
CA GLY A 92 -8.00 15.13 -0.66
C GLY A 92 -8.61 16.10 0.37
N ASN A 93 -9.67 16.79 -0.05
CA ASN A 93 -10.34 17.78 0.77
C ASN A 93 -11.86 17.76 0.51
N ASP A 94 -12.64 17.47 1.54
CA ASP A 94 -14.11 17.37 1.44
C ASP A 94 -14.78 18.72 1.15
N VAL A 95 -14.24 19.82 1.67
CA VAL A 95 -14.75 21.17 1.44
C VAL A 95 -14.52 21.57 -0.02
N ASP A 96 -13.33 21.30 -0.54
CA ASP A 96 -12.96 21.61 -1.92
C ASP A 96 -13.54 20.59 -2.91
N GLY A 97 -13.90 19.41 -2.43
CA GLY A 97 -14.45 18.32 -3.21
C GLY A 97 -13.41 17.56 -4.01
N THR A 98 -12.21 17.39 -3.47
CA THR A 98 -11.05 16.78 -4.15
C THR A 98 -10.65 15.46 -3.52
N TYR A 99 -10.18 14.52 -4.33
CA TYR A 99 -9.81 13.18 -3.89
C TYR A 99 -8.82 12.52 -4.85
N TRP A 100 -8.27 11.39 -4.40
CA TRP A 100 -7.50 10.47 -5.22
C TRP A 100 -8.39 9.37 -5.78
N GLU A 101 -8.63 9.42 -7.08
CA GLU A 101 -9.30 8.37 -7.83
C GLU A 101 -8.29 7.25 -8.17
N LEU A 102 -8.73 6.00 -8.02
CA LEU A 102 -7.93 4.83 -8.37
C LEU A 102 -8.46 4.25 -9.68
N LEU A 103 -7.58 4.13 -10.66
CA LEU A 103 -7.89 3.53 -11.95
C LEU A 103 -6.93 2.37 -12.22
N THR A 104 -7.40 1.43 -13.02
CA THR A 104 -6.56 0.44 -13.71
C THR A 104 -6.66 0.67 -15.20
N GLU A 105 -5.56 0.44 -15.91
CA GLU A 105 -5.53 0.37 -17.35
C GLU A 105 -5.28 -1.07 -17.79
N SER A 106 -6.23 -1.60 -18.54
CA SER A 106 -6.05 -2.83 -19.31
C SER A 106 -6.40 -2.55 -20.75
N SER A 107 -5.52 -2.92 -21.67
CA SER A 107 -5.77 -2.81 -23.12
C SER A 107 -6.06 -1.39 -23.63
N GLY A 108 -5.56 -0.34 -22.95
CA GLY A 108 -5.72 1.05 -23.36
C GLY A 108 -6.99 1.75 -22.85
N GLU A 109 -7.79 1.10 -22.00
CA GLU A 109 -8.97 1.69 -21.38
C GLU A 109 -8.78 1.84 -19.87
N TYR A 110 -9.07 3.05 -19.36
CA TYR A 110 -9.08 3.32 -17.93
C TYR A 110 -10.40 2.89 -17.31
N THR A 111 -10.33 1.98 -16.35
CA THR A 111 -11.45 1.54 -15.54
C THR A 111 -11.26 2.00 -14.10
N ARG A 112 -12.27 2.65 -13.52
CA ARG A 112 -12.26 3.01 -12.10
C ARG A 112 -12.32 1.76 -11.23
N LEU A 113 -11.50 1.72 -10.18
CA LEU A 113 -11.57 0.65 -9.19
C LEU A 113 -12.75 0.85 -8.26
N GLU A 114 -13.51 -0.22 -8.04
CA GLU A 114 -14.67 -0.27 -7.14
C GLU A 114 -14.28 -0.56 -5.67
N VAL A 115 -12.98 -0.74 -5.40
CA VAL A 115 -12.44 -1.04 -4.07
C VAL A 115 -11.20 -0.20 -3.77
N GLY A 116 -10.94 0.06 -2.49
CA GLY A 116 -9.79 0.85 -2.04
C GLY A 116 -8.46 0.10 -2.11
N VAL A 117 -7.37 0.84 -1.86
CA VAL A 117 -5.98 0.31 -1.83
C VAL A 117 -5.79 -0.88 -0.88
N GLY A 118 -6.59 -0.95 0.19
CA GLY A 118 -6.53 -2.02 1.17
C GLY A 118 -7.13 -3.35 0.71
N CYS A 119 -7.94 -3.36 -0.35
CA CYS A 119 -8.67 -4.54 -0.82
C CYS A 119 -8.29 -4.95 -2.25
N TYR A 120 -7.87 -3.99 -3.07
CA TYR A 120 -7.54 -4.26 -4.46
C TYR A 120 -6.29 -5.14 -4.59
N VAL A 121 -6.39 -6.23 -5.37
CA VAL A 121 -5.30 -7.17 -5.67
C VAL A 121 -4.89 -6.98 -7.14
N PRO A 122 -3.75 -6.31 -7.41
CA PRO A 122 -3.27 -6.11 -8.78
C PRO A 122 -2.84 -7.42 -9.44
N LYS A 123 -3.01 -7.50 -10.76
CA LYS A 123 -2.49 -8.58 -11.61
C LYS A 123 -1.04 -8.30 -12.03
N PRO A 124 -0.24 -9.34 -12.35
CA PRO A 124 1.08 -9.15 -12.91
C PRO A 124 1.04 -8.29 -14.18
N GLY A 125 1.89 -7.27 -14.24
CA GLY A 125 1.99 -6.34 -15.36
C GLY A 125 0.86 -5.32 -15.47
N GLU A 126 -0.05 -5.26 -14.49
CA GLU A 126 -1.14 -4.28 -14.48
C GLU A 126 -0.61 -2.86 -14.28
N HIS A 127 -1.25 -1.90 -14.96
CA HIS A 127 -0.95 -0.48 -14.82
C HIS A 127 -2.02 0.19 -13.96
N ILE A 128 -1.59 0.76 -12.84
CA ILE A 128 -2.44 1.48 -11.90
C ILE A 128 -2.23 2.98 -12.05
N ILE A 129 -3.30 3.76 -11.95
CA ILE A 129 -3.24 5.21 -11.97
C ILE A 129 -3.85 5.75 -10.68
N LEU A 130 -3.12 6.64 -10.00
CA LEU A 130 -3.62 7.46 -8.92
C LEU A 130 -3.83 8.86 -9.49
N ARG A 131 -5.09 9.26 -9.64
CA ARG A 131 -5.46 10.53 -10.25
C ARG A 131 -6.05 11.46 -9.21
N PHE A 132 -5.43 12.61 -9.00
CA PHE A 132 -6.01 13.67 -8.18
C PHE A 132 -7.05 14.43 -8.98
N THR A 133 -8.31 14.38 -8.53
CA THR A 133 -9.45 14.96 -9.25
C THR A 133 -10.51 15.49 -8.28
N SER A 134 -11.62 15.99 -8.82
CA SER A 134 -12.73 16.55 -8.05
C SER A 134 -14.06 15.86 -8.39
N TRP A 135 -14.95 15.72 -7.41
CA TRP A 135 -16.34 15.30 -7.64
C TRP A 135 -17.28 16.49 -7.90
N LYS A 136 -16.77 17.72 -7.84
CA LYS A 136 -17.53 18.89 -8.28
C LYS A 136 -17.37 19.00 -9.79
N THR A 137 -18.48 19.02 -10.51
CA THR A 137 -18.50 19.26 -11.96
C THR A 137 -17.77 20.57 -12.25
N GLN A 138 -16.79 20.56 -13.15
CA GLN A 138 -16.26 21.80 -13.71
C GLN A 138 -17.40 22.47 -14.48
N GLN A 139 -17.89 23.61 -13.99
CA GLN A 139 -18.87 24.46 -14.68
C GLN A 139 -18.19 25.27 -15.78
#